data_AF-A0A7D9I7D3-F1
#
_entry.id   AF-A0A7D9I7D3-F1
#
_cell.length_a   1.000
_cell.length_b   1.000
_cell.length_c   1.000
_cell.angle_alpha   90.00
_cell.angle_beta   90.00
_cell.angle_gamma   90.00
#
_symmetry.space_group_name_H-M   'P 1'
#
loop_
_entity.id
_entity.type
_entity.pdbx_description
1 polymer ?
#
loop_
_entity_poly.entity_id
_entity_poly.type
_entity_poly.pdbx_seq_one_letter_code
_entity_poly.pdbx_strand_id
1 'polypeptide(L)'
;MARYESKLQETCGDEEYDTLKENLYNGIEQAKSKCSQLSAFETIFKKYISTMEEKKKEPCCPLCHRQFNTLKEMQNLVDELKDKIRRVPEKMTAQKSGLERDEKNYEQLQKLRSVKDNLGEIEKTKLPSAKDKLSKVSQECEELQNKIEELEDVRLVIESEESRAGKIEPDLVMLEENQRSLKSLDKEITLLQAKMEGVAPGRSMQLVTNEISDCQDKVDGLNRVIERKRNQISQQESRLATLTSNVHELNSEKLRLSGELQRRSHLEEQKAELTAVNMEHEREVKEAKRQLEPVKGRLVELEKEHKSLFNEQQEHVEQTNSKKTKSIRGFN
;
A
#
# COMPACT_ATOMS: atom_id res chain seq x y z
N MET A 1 61.07 20.56 42.17
CA MET A 1 61.25 22.02 42.02
C MET A 1 61.25 22.65 43.40
N ALA A 2 60.10 23.07 43.94
CA ALA A 2 60.01 23.76 45.26
C ALA A 2 60.84 23.15 46.41
N ARG A 3 60.75 21.82 46.66
CA ARG A 3 61.50 21.17 47.76
C ARG A 3 63.03 21.16 47.57
N TYR A 4 63.50 21.16 46.33
CA TYR A 4 64.93 21.17 46.01
C TYR A 4 65.48 22.60 45.97
N GLU A 5 64.71 23.54 45.43
CA GLU A 5 64.99 24.98 45.48
C GLU A 5 65.06 25.50 46.92
N SER A 6 64.06 25.18 47.77
CA SER A 6 64.08 25.59 49.18
C SER A 6 65.30 25.06 49.93
N LYS A 7 65.77 23.84 49.62
CA LYS A 7 66.92 23.23 50.28
C LYS A 7 68.26 23.83 49.83
N LEU A 8 68.34 24.24 48.56
CA LEU A 8 69.46 25.00 48.03
C LEU A 8 69.49 26.42 48.63
N GLN A 9 68.33 27.07 48.72
CA GLN A 9 68.20 28.42 49.28
C GLN A 9 68.46 28.47 50.79
N GLU A 10 68.03 27.45 51.56
CA GLU A 10 68.32 27.35 52.99
C GLU A 10 69.83 27.19 53.29
N THR A 11 70.58 26.58 52.36
CA THR A 11 72.02 26.30 52.57
C THR A 11 72.93 27.33 51.91
N CYS A 12 72.53 27.92 50.78
CA CYS A 12 73.33 28.90 50.03
C CYS A 12 72.90 30.36 50.29
N GLY A 13 71.72 30.58 50.88
CA GLY A 13 71.15 31.92 51.04
C GLY A 13 70.87 32.58 49.68
N ASP A 14 71.28 33.83 49.54
CA ASP A 14 71.15 34.62 48.29
C ASP A 14 72.37 34.46 47.36
N GLU A 15 73.40 33.71 47.77
CA GLU A 15 74.60 33.51 46.95
C GLU A 15 74.45 32.32 46.00
N GLU A 16 74.98 32.47 44.79
CA GLU A 16 74.99 31.41 43.79
C GLU A 16 75.91 30.26 44.26
N TYR A 17 75.41 29.02 44.16
CA TYR A 17 76.06 27.83 44.71
C TYR A 17 77.52 27.66 44.29
N ASP A 18 77.88 27.96 43.03
CA ASP A 18 79.27 27.79 42.56
C ASP A 18 80.20 28.84 43.18
N THR A 19 79.73 30.07 43.30
CA THR A 19 80.45 31.19 43.93
C THR A 19 80.67 30.94 45.42
N LEU A 20 79.63 30.52 46.14
CA LEU A 20 79.74 30.22 47.58
C LEU A 20 80.69 29.04 47.83
N LYS A 21 80.66 28.01 46.97
CA LYS A 21 81.58 26.87 47.05
C LYS A 21 83.04 27.30 46.93
N GLU A 22 83.34 28.15 45.94
CA GLU A 22 84.69 28.63 45.67
C GLU A 22 85.18 29.54 46.81
N ASN A 23 84.32 30.41 47.32
CA ASN A 23 84.61 31.26 48.47
C ASN A 23 84.92 30.46 49.74
N LEU A 24 84.11 29.44 50.06
CA LEU A 24 84.36 28.56 51.21
C LEU A 24 85.65 27.76 51.05
N TYR A 25 85.94 27.23 49.86
CA TYR A 25 87.17 26.51 49.60
C TYR A 25 88.42 27.39 49.82
N ASN A 26 88.42 28.59 49.25
CA ASN A 26 89.51 29.56 49.40
C ASN A 26 89.65 30.02 50.86
N GLY A 27 88.53 30.21 51.57
CA GLY A 27 88.52 30.55 52.99
C GLY A 27 89.14 29.47 53.88
N ILE A 28 88.79 28.20 53.64
CA ILE A 28 89.36 27.03 54.33
C ILE A 28 90.88 26.97 54.12
N GLU A 29 91.35 27.16 52.88
CA GLU A 29 92.79 27.13 52.56
C GLU A 29 93.56 28.25 53.28
N GLN A 30 93.01 29.47 53.27
CA GLN A 30 93.59 30.60 54.02
C GLN A 30 93.59 30.35 55.54
N ALA A 31 92.52 29.77 56.09
CA ALA A 31 92.43 29.46 57.51
C ALA A 31 93.44 28.37 57.93
N LYS A 32 93.61 27.32 57.11
CA LYS A 32 94.64 26.28 57.31
C LYS A 32 96.05 26.88 57.28
N SER A 33 96.31 27.79 56.34
CA SER A 33 97.59 28.50 56.25
C SER A 33 97.87 29.34 57.51
N LYS A 34 96.89 30.13 57.98
CA LYS A 34 97.01 30.93 59.22
C LYS A 34 97.24 30.07 60.47
N CYS A 35 96.54 28.95 60.61
CA CYS A 35 96.77 27.98 61.69
C CYS A 35 98.21 27.45 61.69
N SER A 36 98.72 27.09 60.51
CA SER A 36 100.08 26.59 60.33
C SER A 36 101.12 27.66 60.71
N GLN A 37 100.90 28.91 60.28
CA GLN A 37 101.74 30.04 60.65
C GLN A 37 101.74 30.28 62.16
N LEU A 38 100.57 30.33 62.81
CA LEU A 38 100.46 30.52 64.26
C LEU A 38 101.16 29.42 65.05
N SER A 39 101.06 28.16 64.60
CA SER A 39 101.77 27.03 65.20
C SER A 39 103.29 27.13 65.04
N ALA A 40 103.75 27.57 63.87
CA ALA A 40 105.17 27.86 63.64
C ALA A 40 105.68 29.00 64.53
N PHE A 41 104.92 30.11 64.62
CA PHE A 41 105.23 31.23 65.51
C PHE A 41 105.34 30.77 66.97
N GLU A 42 104.37 30.00 67.47
CA GLU A 42 104.39 29.46 68.84
C GLU A 42 105.65 28.62 69.10
N THR A 43 106.00 27.73 68.18
CA THR A 43 107.15 26.83 68.30
C THR A 43 108.47 27.60 68.32
N ILE A 44 108.62 28.58 67.42
CA ILE A 44 109.83 29.41 67.31
C ILE A 44 110.04 30.25 68.57
N PHE A 45 109.00 30.97 69.02
CA PHE A 45 109.13 31.84 70.19
C PHE A 45 109.33 31.04 71.49
N LYS A 46 108.71 29.86 71.65
CA LYS A 46 108.99 28.96 72.79
C LYS A 46 110.45 28.54 72.81
N LYS A 47 111.02 28.17 71.66
CA LYS A 47 112.44 27.79 71.54
C LYS A 47 113.38 28.94 71.91
N TYR A 48 113.05 30.17 71.50
CA TYR A 48 113.83 31.37 71.87
C TYR A 48 113.77 31.66 73.38
N ILE A 49 112.60 31.53 74.01
CA ILE A 49 112.46 31.68 75.46
C ILE A 49 113.30 30.63 76.19
N SER A 50 113.20 29.35 75.83
CA SER A 50 113.99 28.28 76.46
C SER A 50 115.50 28.53 76.33
N THR A 51 115.96 28.97 75.15
CA THR A 51 117.38 29.27 74.92
C THR A 51 117.89 30.42 75.81
N MET A 52 117.06 31.45 76.03
CA MET A 52 117.39 32.57 76.92
C MET A 52 117.36 32.19 78.40
N GLU A 53 116.41 31.33 78.80
CA GLU A 53 116.28 30.84 80.18
C GLU A 53 117.37 29.84 80.58
N GLU A 54 117.91 29.07 79.63
CA GLU A 54 119.03 28.14 79.82
C GLU A 54 120.37 28.90 79.96
N LYS A 55 120.58 29.95 79.17
CA LYS A 55 121.82 30.75 79.16
C LYS A 55 121.83 31.90 80.18
N LYS A 56 121.34 31.68 81.40
CA LYS A 56 121.29 32.71 82.46
C LYS A 56 122.64 33.27 82.90
N LYS A 57 123.73 32.52 82.71
CA LYS A 57 125.10 32.93 83.08
C LYS A 57 125.73 33.91 82.08
N GLU A 58 125.30 33.86 80.81
CA GLU A 58 125.70 34.77 79.74
C GLU A 58 124.45 35.22 79.01
N PRO A 59 123.71 36.21 79.54
CA PRO A 59 122.46 36.60 78.95
C PRO A 59 122.75 37.25 77.59
N CYS A 60 122.38 36.58 76.50
CA CYS A 60 122.48 37.09 75.13
C CYS A 60 121.20 36.83 74.32
N CYS A 61 120.86 37.73 73.39
CA CYS A 61 119.70 37.56 72.52
C CYS A 61 119.92 36.38 71.54
N PRO A 62 118.97 35.43 71.41
CA PRO A 62 119.13 34.24 70.58
C PRO A 62 119.05 34.52 69.08
N LEU A 63 118.62 35.71 68.67
CA LEU A 63 118.53 36.12 67.27
C LEU A 63 119.80 36.83 66.80
N CYS A 64 120.32 37.76 67.60
CA CYS A 64 121.44 38.63 67.21
C CYS A 64 122.69 38.46 68.06
N HIS A 65 122.68 37.56 69.05
CA HIS A 65 123.79 37.22 69.95
C HIS A 65 124.33 38.40 70.79
N ARG A 66 123.63 39.54 70.80
CA ARG A 66 123.98 40.71 71.63
C ARG A 66 123.79 40.37 73.12
N GLN A 67 124.79 40.65 73.94
CA GLN A 67 124.72 40.49 75.39
C GLN A 67 123.74 41.51 75.99
N PHE A 68 122.94 41.07 76.96
CA PHE A 68 122.07 41.94 77.74
C PHE A 68 122.90 42.61 78.83
N ASN A 69 122.73 43.93 79.00
CA ASN A 69 123.52 44.69 79.97
C ASN A 69 123.10 44.37 81.41
N THR A 70 121.86 43.93 81.59
CA THR A 70 121.32 43.47 82.87
C THR A 70 120.42 42.25 82.69
N LEU A 71 120.38 41.38 83.70
CA LEU A 71 119.43 40.25 83.74
C LEU A 71 117.97 40.71 83.65
N LYS A 72 117.69 41.96 84.06
CA LYS A 72 116.36 42.58 83.97
C LYS A 72 115.92 42.84 82.53
N GLU A 73 116.84 43.24 81.64
CA GLU A 73 116.55 43.42 80.21
C GLU A 73 116.20 42.09 79.52
N MET A 74 116.92 41.02 79.87
CA MET A 74 116.63 39.67 79.37
C MET A 74 115.26 39.19 79.86
N GLN A 75 114.95 39.38 81.14
CA GLN A 75 113.66 39.00 81.71
C GLN A 75 112.51 39.79 81.08
N ASN A 76 112.66 41.10 80.85
CA ASN A 76 111.65 41.91 80.18
C ASN A 76 111.32 41.39 78.76
N LEU A 77 112.34 40.98 78.00
CA LEU A 77 112.13 40.41 76.66
C LEU A 77 111.48 39.03 76.73
N VAL A 78 111.88 38.19 77.69
CA VAL A 78 111.24 36.90 77.94
C VAL A 78 109.76 37.09 78.30
N ASP A 79 109.45 38.06 79.16
CA ASP A 79 108.07 38.36 79.56
C ASP A 79 107.26 38.91 78.38
N GLU A 80 107.83 39.78 77.53
CA GLU A 80 107.17 40.26 76.31
C GLU A 80 106.89 39.12 75.31
N LEU A 81 107.82 38.18 75.13
CA LEU A 81 107.62 37.01 74.28
C LEU A 81 106.61 36.03 74.89
N LYS A 82 106.63 35.82 76.21
CA LYS A 82 105.62 35.01 76.92
C LYS A 82 104.23 35.62 76.77
N ASP A 83 104.09 36.94 76.87
CA ASP A 83 102.82 37.64 76.66
C ASP A 83 102.32 37.53 75.21
N LYS A 84 103.23 37.61 74.23
CA LYS A 84 102.89 37.40 72.81
C LYS A 84 102.46 35.97 72.52
N ILE A 85 103.12 34.97 73.10
CA ILE A 85 102.74 33.54 72.95
C ILE A 85 101.44 33.24 73.69
N ARG A 86 101.19 33.86 74.85
CA ARG A 86 99.99 33.61 75.66
C ARG A 86 98.68 33.75 74.89
N ARG A 87 98.63 34.67 73.92
CA ARG A 87 97.45 34.94 73.07
C ARG A 87 97.35 34.02 71.84
N VAL A 88 98.39 33.24 71.52
CA VAL A 88 98.42 32.37 70.34
C VAL A 88 97.45 31.18 70.45
N PRO A 89 97.37 30.45 71.59
CA PRO A 89 96.39 29.37 71.76
C PRO A 89 94.93 29.84 71.62
N GLU A 90 94.60 31.02 72.15
CA GLU A 90 93.26 31.61 72.02
C GLU A 90 92.93 31.94 70.55
N LYS A 91 93.85 32.57 69.82
CA LYS A 91 93.67 32.83 68.38
C LYS A 91 93.62 31.55 67.55
N MET A 92 94.40 30.54 67.93
CA MET A 92 94.44 29.25 67.24
C MET A 92 93.16 28.43 67.47
N THR A 93 92.59 28.44 68.67
CA THR A 93 91.30 27.79 68.96
C THR A 93 90.15 28.52 68.25
N ALA A 94 90.15 29.85 68.23
CA ALA A 94 89.20 30.63 67.43
C ALA A 94 89.33 30.31 65.92
N GLN A 95 90.55 30.24 65.38
CA GLN A 95 90.76 29.94 63.96
C GLN A 95 90.38 28.48 63.62
N LYS A 96 90.66 27.51 64.49
CA LYS A 96 90.30 26.09 64.30
C LYS A 96 88.79 25.88 64.36
N SER A 97 88.09 26.51 65.30
CA SER A 97 86.62 26.42 65.37
C SER A 97 85.92 27.09 64.19
N GLY A 98 86.50 28.18 63.65
CA GLY A 98 86.06 28.75 62.37
C GLY A 98 86.28 27.78 61.20
N LEU A 99 87.48 27.18 61.13
CA LEU A 99 87.83 26.19 60.11
C LEU A 99 86.89 24.97 60.13
N GLU A 100 86.61 24.40 61.30
CA GLU A 100 85.67 23.27 61.45
C GLU A 100 84.26 23.62 60.97
N ARG A 101 83.82 24.87 61.20
CA ARG A 101 82.53 25.36 60.72
C ARG A 101 82.51 25.47 59.19
N ASP A 102 83.56 26.05 58.61
CA ASP A 102 83.66 26.23 57.16
C ASP A 102 83.78 24.89 56.42
N GLU A 103 84.56 23.93 56.96
CA GLU A 103 84.66 22.56 56.43
C GLU A 103 83.32 21.83 56.48
N LYS A 104 82.58 21.95 57.59
CA LYS A 104 81.24 21.36 57.71
C LYS A 104 80.25 21.97 56.72
N ASN A 105 80.28 23.29 56.54
CA ASN A 105 79.45 23.98 55.56
C ASN A 105 79.79 23.55 54.13
N TYR A 106 81.09 23.41 53.81
CA TYR A 106 81.55 22.95 52.51
C TYR A 106 81.13 21.50 52.21
N GLU A 107 81.20 20.60 53.20
CA GLU A 107 80.68 19.22 53.07
C GLU A 107 79.18 19.19 52.83
N GLN A 108 78.41 20.02 53.54
CA GLN A 108 76.97 20.14 53.33
C GLN A 108 76.67 20.64 51.92
N LEU A 109 77.43 21.62 51.44
CA LEU A 109 77.30 22.15 50.09
C LEU A 109 77.61 21.07 49.04
N GLN A 110 78.68 20.28 49.21
CA GLN A 110 78.99 19.16 48.31
C GLN A 110 77.88 18.12 48.23
N LYS A 111 77.18 17.82 49.34
CA LYS A 111 76.04 16.90 49.34
C LYS A 111 74.88 17.41 48.48
N LEU A 112 74.77 18.72 48.28
CA LEU A 112 73.75 19.36 47.44
C LEU A 112 74.15 19.47 45.95
N ARG A 113 75.37 19.07 45.57
CA ARG A 113 75.80 19.08 44.16
C ARG A 113 74.88 18.29 43.24
N SER A 114 74.57 17.06 43.63
CA SER A 114 73.66 16.19 42.87
C SER A 114 72.26 16.79 42.74
N VAL A 115 71.80 17.53 43.75
CA VAL A 115 70.52 18.23 43.72
C VAL A 115 70.54 19.38 42.72
N LYS A 116 71.62 20.18 42.69
CA LYS A 116 71.80 21.26 41.71
C LYS A 116 71.87 20.74 40.28
N ASP A 117 72.66 19.69 40.03
CA ASP A 117 72.80 19.10 38.70
C ASP A 117 71.46 18.53 38.19
N ASN A 118 70.72 17.83 39.06
CA ASN A 118 69.37 17.32 38.74
C ASN A 118 68.35 18.45 38.51
N LEU A 119 68.42 19.54 39.26
CA LEU A 119 67.54 20.70 39.07
C LEU A 119 67.81 21.35 37.71
N GLY A 120 69.09 21.54 37.36
CA GLY A 120 69.49 22.06 36.06
C GLY A 120 69.05 21.17 34.89
N GLU A 121 69.14 19.84 35.04
CA GLU A 121 68.63 18.90 34.04
C GLU A 121 67.10 19.03 33.89
N ILE A 122 66.36 19.11 34.99
CA ILE A 122 64.91 19.26 34.97
C ILE A 122 64.50 20.57 34.29
N GLU A 123 65.12 21.69 34.65
CA GLU A 123 64.78 23.02 34.12
C GLU A 123 65.18 23.19 32.65
N LYS A 124 66.38 22.73 32.28
CA LYS A 124 66.92 22.99 30.94
C LYS A 124 66.50 21.97 29.90
N THR A 125 66.16 20.74 30.30
CA THR A 125 65.90 19.65 29.34
C THR A 125 64.54 18.99 29.53
N LYS A 126 64.23 18.47 30.73
CA LYS A 126 63.01 17.67 30.94
C LYS A 126 61.75 18.53 30.85
N LEU A 127 61.75 19.72 31.45
CA LEU A 127 60.61 20.62 31.46
C LEU A 127 60.30 21.19 30.06
N PRO A 128 61.28 21.72 29.29
CA PRO A 128 61.03 22.14 27.90
C PRO A 128 60.57 20.97 27.03
N SER A 129 61.21 19.79 27.13
CA SER A 129 60.80 18.62 26.36
C SER A 129 59.37 18.16 26.69
N ALA A 130 58.99 18.20 27.96
CA ALA A 130 57.62 17.88 28.37
C ALA A 130 56.61 18.92 27.86
N LYS A 131 56.95 20.22 27.90
CA LYS A 131 56.11 21.28 27.33
C LYS A 131 55.94 21.15 25.82
N ASP A 132 57.01 20.83 25.09
CA ASP A 132 56.95 20.61 23.64
C ASP A 132 56.07 19.41 23.30
N LYS A 133 56.21 18.30 24.03
CA LYS A 133 55.36 17.12 23.85
C LYS A 133 53.89 17.44 24.14
N LEU A 134 53.62 18.17 25.22
CA LEU A 134 52.27 18.59 25.57
C LEU A 134 51.68 19.49 24.47
N SER A 135 52.45 20.46 23.97
CA SER A 135 52.02 21.36 22.90
C SER A 135 51.69 20.59 21.62
N LYS A 136 52.50 19.59 21.24
CA LYS A 136 52.24 18.76 20.06
C LYS A 136 50.96 17.95 20.22
N VAL A 137 50.79 17.27 21.37
CA VAL A 137 49.58 16.50 21.65
C VAL A 137 48.36 17.41 21.69
N SER A 138 48.45 18.61 22.26
CA SER A 138 47.35 19.57 22.26
C SER A 138 46.97 20.00 20.84
N GLN A 139 47.95 20.26 19.97
CA GLN A 139 47.70 20.59 18.57
C GLN A 139 47.06 19.41 17.82
N GLU A 140 47.57 18.19 18.00
CA GLU A 140 46.98 16.98 17.40
C GLU A 140 45.53 16.77 17.84
N CYS A 141 45.22 17.02 19.13
CA CYS A 141 43.85 16.96 19.63
C CYS A 141 42.94 17.98 18.93
N GLU A 142 43.40 19.23 18.77
CA GLU A 142 42.64 20.28 18.09
C GLU A 142 42.41 19.95 16.61
N GLU A 143 43.44 19.45 15.91
CA GLU A 143 43.33 19.00 14.52
C GLU A 143 42.33 17.84 14.37
N LEU A 144 42.39 16.85 15.26
CA LEU A 144 41.44 15.73 15.26
C LEU A 144 40.02 16.20 15.57
N GLN A 145 39.85 17.16 16.46
CA GLN A 145 38.54 17.69 16.83
C GLN A 145 37.90 18.46 15.68
N ASN A 146 38.67 19.31 14.99
CA ASN A 146 38.23 19.96 13.75
C ASN A 146 37.86 18.92 12.69
N LYS A 147 38.62 17.82 12.58
CA LYS A 147 38.32 16.76 11.62
C LYS A 147 37.04 16.00 11.94
N ILE A 148 36.73 15.81 13.22
CA ILE A 148 35.47 15.22 13.66
C ILE A 148 34.30 16.12 13.25
N GLU A 149 34.39 17.42 13.53
CA GLU A 149 33.35 18.39 13.15
C GLU A 149 33.11 18.41 11.63
N GLU A 150 34.17 18.46 10.82
CA GLU A 150 34.05 18.38 9.35
C GLU A 150 33.34 17.09 8.88
N LEU A 151 33.67 15.95 9.51
CA LEU A 151 33.06 14.66 9.15
C LEU A 151 31.60 14.57 9.60
N GLU A 152 31.24 15.20 10.71
CA GLU A 152 29.84 15.29 11.17
C GLU A 152 28.99 16.13 10.20
N ASP A 153 29.52 17.26 9.73
CA ASP A 153 28.85 18.08 8.71
C ASP A 153 28.61 17.30 7.41
N VAL A 154 29.62 16.57 6.93
CA VAL A 154 29.48 15.71 5.74
C VAL A 154 28.45 14.61 5.98
N ARG A 155 28.43 14.00 7.18
CA ARG A 155 27.46 12.97 7.53
C ARG A 155 26.04 13.50 7.48
N LEU A 156 25.78 14.69 8.01
CA LEU A 156 24.46 15.33 7.99
C LEU A 156 23.96 15.57 6.55
N VAL A 157 24.86 15.96 5.64
CA VAL A 157 24.51 16.11 4.21
C VAL A 157 24.13 14.76 3.61
N ILE A 158 24.93 13.72 3.84
CA ILE A 158 24.66 12.37 3.31
C ILE A 158 23.34 11.80 3.86
N GLU A 159 23.07 11.94 5.17
CA GLU A 159 21.83 11.50 5.80
C GLU A 159 20.60 12.21 5.20
N SER A 160 20.73 13.51 4.88
CA SER A 160 19.69 14.28 4.19
C SER A 160 19.44 13.78 2.77
N GLU A 161 20.52 13.50 2.02
CA GLU A 161 20.42 12.95 0.66
C GLU A 161 19.83 11.54 0.64
N GLU A 162 20.24 10.67 1.57
CA GLU A 162 19.68 9.34 1.76
C GLU A 162 18.19 9.42 2.08
N SER A 163 17.79 10.30 3.01
CA SER A 163 16.38 10.53 3.33
C SER A 163 15.58 10.98 2.10
N ARG A 164 16.15 11.86 1.27
CA ARG A 164 15.53 12.30 0.01
C ARG A 164 15.43 11.16 -1.00
N ALA A 165 16.46 10.33 -1.13
CA ALA A 165 16.46 9.17 -2.03
C ALA A 165 15.41 8.14 -1.58
N GLY A 166 15.32 7.85 -0.28
CA GLY A 166 14.31 6.94 0.27
C GLY A 166 12.87 7.43 0.05
N LYS A 167 12.64 8.75 -0.02
CA LYS A 167 11.32 9.30 -0.40
C LYS A 167 10.97 9.09 -1.88
N ILE A 168 11.96 8.94 -2.76
CA ILE A 168 11.80 8.74 -4.20
C ILE A 168 11.66 7.25 -4.55
N GLU A 169 12.15 6.35 -3.70
CA GLU A 169 12.10 4.90 -3.92
C GLU A 169 10.69 4.35 -4.23
N PRO A 170 9.61 4.72 -3.51
CA PRO A 170 8.26 4.26 -3.84
C PRO A 170 7.79 4.71 -5.23
N ASP A 171 8.15 5.93 -5.63
CA ASP A 171 7.80 6.48 -6.95
C ASP A 171 8.53 5.70 -8.07
N LEU A 172 9.78 5.28 -7.84
CA LEU A 172 10.52 4.42 -8.78
C LEU A 172 9.86 3.05 -8.92
N VAL A 173 9.46 2.42 -7.82
CA VAL A 173 8.74 1.13 -7.85
C VAL A 173 7.43 1.27 -8.64
N MET A 174 6.66 2.33 -8.39
CA MET A 174 5.43 2.61 -9.14
C MET A 174 5.71 2.84 -10.64
N LEU A 175 6.79 3.55 -10.97
CA LEU A 175 7.20 3.79 -12.35
C LEU A 175 7.57 2.48 -13.06
N GLU A 176 8.26 1.55 -12.40
CA GLU A 176 8.57 0.22 -12.93
C GLU A 176 7.31 -0.63 -13.16
N GLU A 177 6.34 -0.57 -12.25
CA GLU A 177 5.04 -1.24 -12.41
C GLU A 177 4.24 -0.67 -13.60
N ASN A 178 4.21 0.66 -13.73
CA ASN A 178 3.58 1.32 -14.86
C ASN A 178 4.28 0.97 -16.18
N GLN A 179 5.61 0.91 -16.19
CA GLN A 179 6.38 0.51 -17.38
C GLN A 179 6.12 -0.95 -17.77
N ARG A 180 5.97 -1.85 -16.79
CA ARG A 180 5.54 -3.24 -17.03
C ARG A 180 4.14 -3.30 -17.62
N SER A 181 3.21 -2.53 -17.07
CA SER A 181 1.83 -2.44 -17.56
C SER A 181 1.76 -1.91 -18.99
N LEU A 182 2.50 -0.82 -19.29
CA LEU A 182 2.61 -0.28 -20.65
C LEU A 182 3.11 -1.32 -21.65
N LYS A 183 4.18 -2.06 -21.31
CA LYS A 183 4.69 -3.14 -22.17
C LYS A 183 3.67 -4.28 -22.37
N SER A 184 2.83 -4.56 -21.37
CA SER A 184 1.76 -5.56 -21.50
C SER A 184 0.67 -5.07 -22.45
N LEU A 185 0.21 -3.83 -22.27
CA LEU A 185 -0.78 -3.21 -23.13
C LEU A 185 -0.30 -3.11 -24.58
N ASP A 186 0.97 -2.77 -24.81
CA ASP A 186 1.56 -2.71 -26.15
C ASP A 186 1.54 -4.09 -26.85
N LYS A 187 1.83 -5.16 -26.09
CA LYS A 187 1.69 -6.53 -26.60
C LYS A 187 0.23 -6.87 -26.93
N GLU A 188 -0.71 -6.50 -26.06
CA GLU A 188 -2.14 -6.68 -26.32
C GLU A 188 -2.60 -5.92 -27.56
N ILE A 189 -2.18 -4.66 -27.71
CA ILE A 189 -2.44 -3.84 -28.91
C ILE A 189 -1.88 -4.53 -30.15
N THR A 190 -0.63 -5.00 -30.11
CA THR A 190 0.01 -5.70 -31.24
C THR A 190 -0.75 -6.98 -31.60
N LEU A 191 -1.19 -7.75 -30.60
CA LEU A 191 -2.01 -8.95 -30.81
C LEU A 191 -3.37 -8.63 -31.41
N LEU A 192 -4.03 -7.55 -30.94
CA LEU A 192 -5.30 -7.10 -31.49
C LEU A 192 -5.14 -6.59 -32.92
N GLN A 193 -4.08 -5.83 -33.21
CA GLN A 193 -3.74 -5.39 -34.57
C GLN A 193 -3.51 -6.59 -35.50
N ALA A 194 -2.74 -7.60 -35.08
CA ALA A 194 -2.55 -8.82 -35.86
C ALA A 194 -3.88 -9.59 -36.09
N LYS A 195 -4.78 -9.62 -35.09
CA LYS A 195 -6.12 -10.19 -35.26
C LYS A 195 -6.97 -9.38 -36.24
N MET A 196 -6.82 -8.05 -36.26
CA MET A 196 -7.47 -7.20 -37.25
C MET A 196 -6.86 -7.37 -38.65
N GLU A 197 -5.56 -7.61 -38.78
CA GLU A 197 -4.93 -7.93 -40.07
C GLU A 197 -5.37 -9.31 -40.61
N GLY A 198 -5.76 -10.23 -39.71
CA GLY A 198 -6.47 -11.47 -40.07
C GLY A 198 -7.90 -11.27 -40.58
N VAL A 199 -8.48 -10.07 -40.43
CA VAL A 199 -9.68 -9.64 -41.15
C VAL A 199 -9.22 -9.18 -42.52
N ALA A 200 -9.32 -10.10 -43.50
CA ALA A 200 -8.87 -9.95 -44.88
C ALA A 200 -8.69 -8.49 -45.35
N PRO A 201 -7.47 -8.04 -45.69
CA PRO A 201 -7.22 -6.70 -46.20
C PRO A 201 -8.00 -6.57 -47.51
N GLY A 202 -9.10 -5.83 -47.46
CA GLY A 202 -10.05 -5.74 -48.57
C GLY A 202 -11.51 -5.71 -48.14
N ARG A 203 -11.87 -6.21 -46.95
CA ARG A 203 -13.20 -5.95 -46.37
C ARG A 203 -13.25 -4.56 -45.73
N SER A 204 -13.43 -3.55 -46.56
CA SER A 204 -13.73 -2.21 -46.07
C SER A 204 -15.06 -2.24 -45.31
N MET A 205 -15.17 -1.39 -44.27
CA MET A 205 -16.43 -1.25 -43.55
C MET A 205 -17.60 -0.93 -44.50
N GLN A 206 -17.29 -0.19 -45.58
CA GLN A 206 -18.23 0.16 -46.63
C GLN A 206 -18.73 -1.05 -47.44
N LEU A 207 -17.90 -2.06 -47.72
CA LEU A 207 -18.34 -3.30 -48.36
C LEU A 207 -19.32 -4.07 -47.46
N VAL A 208 -19.03 -4.16 -46.16
CA VAL A 208 -19.93 -4.82 -45.20
C VAL A 208 -21.24 -4.03 -45.06
N THR A 209 -21.19 -2.69 -45.03
CA THR A 209 -22.41 -1.86 -45.03
C THR A 209 -23.24 -2.06 -46.30
N ASN A 210 -22.60 -2.18 -47.46
CA ASN A 210 -23.29 -2.47 -48.72
C ASN A 210 -23.88 -3.88 -48.71
N GLU A 211 -23.15 -4.90 -48.25
CA GLU A 211 -23.65 -6.27 -48.11
C GLU A 211 -24.87 -6.32 -47.16
N ILE A 212 -24.84 -5.57 -46.05
CA ILE A 212 -25.98 -5.45 -45.13
C ILE A 212 -27.17 -4.79 -45.83
N SER A 213 -26.95 -3.68 -46.55
CA SER A 213 -28.00 -2.98 -47.30
C SER A 213 -28.63 -3.90 -48.36
N ASP A 214 -27.81 -4.60 -49.15
CA ASP A 214 -28.29 -5.54 -50.16
C ASP A 214 -29.09 -6.70 -49.56
N CYS A 215 -28.68 -7.18 -48.38
CA CYS A 215 -29.43 -8.20 -47.65
C CYS A 215 -30.76 -7.65 -47.12
N GLN A 216 -30.76 -6.42 -46.60
CA GLN A 216 -31.95 -5.73 -46.12
C GLN A 216 -32.97 -5.54 -47.24
N ASP A 217 -32.54 -5.07 -48.42
CA ASP A 217 -33.39 -4.90 -49.59
C ASP A 217 -34.01 -6.22 -50.08
N LYS A 218 -33.24 -7.32 -50.02
CA LYS A 218 -33.75 -8.67 -50.32
C LYS A 218 -34.81 -9.12 -49.31
N VAL A 219 -34.58 -8.88 -48.02
CA VAL A 219 -35.53 -9.20 -46.95
C VAL A 219 -36.83 -8.41 -47.14
N ASP A 220 -36.74 -7.10 -47.40
CA ASP A 220 -37.91 -6.25 -47.64
C ASP A 220 -38.66 -6.66 -48.92
N GLY A 221 -37.93 -7.03 -49.97
CA GLY A 221 -38.50 -7.60 -51.18
C GLY A 221 -39.29 -8.90 -50.92
N LEU A 222 -38.72 -9.82 -50.14
CA LEU A 222 -39.38 -11.06 -49.74
C LEU A 222 -40.60 -10.80 -48.86
N ASN A 223 -40.51 -9.87 -47.90
CA ASN A 223 -41.64 -9.48 -47.05
C ASN A 223 -42.81 -8.93 -47.88
N ARG A 224 -42.54 -8.07 -48.87
CA ARG A 224 -43.58 -7.59 -49.81
C ARG A 224 -44.20 -8.71 -50.64
N VAL A 225 -43.43 -9.74 -51.01
CA VAL A 225 -43.97 -10.93 -51.70
C VAL A 225 -44.87 -11.73 -50.77
N ILE A 226 -44.44 -11.96 -49.53
CA ILE A 226 -45.22 -12.67 -48.50
C ILE A 226 -46.54 -11.94 -48.25
N GLU A 227 -46.52 -10.62 -48.08
CA GLU A 227 -47.72 -9.82 -47.84
C GLU A 227 -48.69 -9.88 -49.03
N ARG A 228 -48.19 -9.77 -50.27
CA ARG A 228 -49.01 -9.98 -51.47
C ARG A 228 -49.64 -11.38 -51.50
N LYS A 229 -48.90 -12.42 -51.12
CA LYS A 229 -49.42 -13.79 -51.07
C LYS A 229 -50.47 -13.97 -49.98
N ARG A 230 -50.28 -13.39 -48.80
CA ARG A 230 -51.29 -13.37 -47.72
C ARG A 230 -52.58 -12.68 -48.16
N ASN A 231 -52.47 -11.54 -48.84
CA ASN A 231 -53.64 -10.85 -49.40
C ASN A 231 -54.35 -11.69 -50.47
N GLN A 232 -53.59 -12.37 -51.33
CA GLN A 232 -54.17 -13.30 -52.32
C GLN A 232 -54.91 -14.46 -51.64
N ILE A 233 -54.34 -15.06 -50.60
CA ILE A 233 -54.98 -16.13 -49.83
C ILE A 233 -56.29 -15.63 -49.21
N SER A 234 -56.27 -14.49 -48.53
CA SER A 234 -57.48 -13.93 -47.91
C SER A 234 -58.59 -13.62 -48.93
N GLN A 235 -58.23 -13.10 -50.10
CA GLN A 235 -59.19 -12.89 -51.21
C GLN A 235 -59.76 -14.22 -51.72
N GLN A 236 -58.94 -15.26 -51.85
CA GLN A 236 -59.39 -16.59 -52.24
C GLN A 236 -60.28 -17.24 -51.19
N GLU A 237 -59.98 -17.11 -49.90
CA GLU A 237 -60.80 -17.58 -48.80
C GLU A 237 -62.16 -16.89 -48.77
N SER A 238 -62.20 -15.57 -48.94
CA SER A 238 -63.45 -14.81 -49.07
C SER A 238 -64.28 -15.30 -50.26
N ARG A 239 -63.65 -15.50 -51.43
CA ARG A 239 -64.32 -16.02 -52.62
C ARG A 239 -64.85 -17.44 -52.41
N LEU A 240 -64.10 -18.31 -51.73
CA LEU A 240 -64.54 -19.65 -51.37
C LEU A 240 -65.73 -19.62 -50.42
N ALA A 241 -65.74 -18.73 -49.43
CA ALA A 241 -66.87 -18.56 -48.52
C ALA A 241 -68.15 -18.13 -49.29
N THR A 242 -68.03 -17.15 -50.19
CA THR A 242 -69.16 -16.73 -51.04
C THR A 242 -69.65 -17.87 -51.93
N LEU A 243 -68.76 -18.59 -52.60
CA LEU A 243 -69.15 -19.73 -53.45
C LEU A 243 -69.81 -20.85 -52.63
N THR A 244 -69.32 -21.11 -51.42
CA THR A 244 -69.90 -22.11 -50.51
C THR A 244 -71.31 -21.70 -50.10
N SER A 245 -71.54 -20.42 -49.76
CA SER A 245 -72.88 -19.88 -49.49
C SER A 245 -73.80 -20.07 -50.68
N ASN A 246 -73.36 -19.71 -51.89
CA ASN A 246 -74.14 -19.88 -53.11
C ASN A 246 -74.49 -21.35 -53.38
N VAL A 247 -73.56 -22.28 -53.14
CA VAL A 247 -73.82 -23.72 -53.27
C VAL A 247 -74.86 -24.19 -52.25
N HIS A 248 -74.80 -23.70 -51.01
CA HIS A 248 -75.81 -24.01 -50.00
C HIS A 248 -77.19 -23.45 -50.36
N GLU A 249 -77.26 -22.23 -50.87
CA GLU A 249 -78.49 -21.60 -51.36
C GLU A 249 -79.09 -22.40 -52.53
N LEU A 250 -78.29 -22.73 -53.55
CA LEU A 250 -78.72 -23.53 -54.69
C LEU A 250 -79.16 -24.94 -54.28
N ASN A 251 -78.48 -25.57 -53.32
CA ASN A 251 -78.90 -26.87 -52.78
C ASN A 251 -80.22 -26.77 -52.01
N SER A 252 -80.41 -25.72 -51.22
CA SER A 252 -81.68 -25.44 -50.54
C SER A 252 -82.81 -25.26 -51.54
N GLU A 253 -82.58 -24.48 -52.61
CA GLU A 253 -83.56 -24.30 -53.68
C GLU A 253 -83.85 -25.61 -54.43
N LYS A 254 -82.83 -26.40 -54.74
CA LYS A 254 -83.00 -27.74 -55.34
C LYS A 254 -83.86 -28.65 -54.45
N LEU A 255 -83.61 -28.68 -53.14
CA LEU A 255 -84.40 -29.47 -52.20
C LEU A 255 -85.86 -28.98 -52.15
N ARG A 256 -86.08 -27.65 -52.13
CA ARG A 256 -87.42 -27.06 -52.19
C ARG A 256 -88.16 -27.48 -53.47
N LEU A 257 -87.53 -27.31 -54.63
CA LEU A 257 -88.10 -27.71 -55.92
C LEU A 257 -88.38 -29.21 -56.00
N SER A 258 -87.50 -30.05 -55.44
CA SER A 258 -87.72 -31.50 -55.35
C SER A 258 -88.95 -31.82 -54.48
N GLY A 259 -89.13 -31.12 -53.35
CA GLY A 259 -90.32 -31.27 -52.51
C GLY A 259 -91.60 -30.82 -53.22
N GLU A 260 -91.55 -29.72 -53.96
CA GLU A 260 -92.67 -29.25 -54.79
C GLU A 260 -93.01 -30.26 -55.91
N LEU A 261 -92.00 -30.87 -56.54
CA LEU A 261 -92.19 -31.91 -57.55
C LEU A 261 -92.87 -33.16 -56.94
N GLN A 262 -92.41 -33.64 -55.79
CA GLN A 262 -93.05 -34.75 -55.08
C GLN A 262 -94.51 -34.43 -54.72
N ARG A 263 -94.77 -33.22 -54.20
CA ARG A 263 -96.12 -32.76 -53.90
C ARG A 263 -96.99 -32.73 -55.15
N ARG A 264 -96.45 -32.25 -56.27
CA ARG A 264 -97.16 -32.25 -57.56
C ARG A 264 -97.46 -33.67 -58.02
N SER A 265 -96.50 -34.60 -57.95
CA SER A 265 -96.70 -36.02 -58.29
C SER A 265 -97.82 -36.64 -57.47
N HIS A 266 -97.84 -36.40 -56.14
CA HIS A 266 -98.90 -36.88 -55.27
C HIS A 266 -100.27 -36.29 -55.61
N LEU A 267 -100.33 -35.00 -55.94
CA LEU A 267 -101.58 -34.36 -56.40
C LEU A 267 -102.05 -34.91 -57.76
N GLU A 268 -101.13 -35.25 -58.67
CA GLU A 268 -101.45 -35.90 -59.94
C GLU A 268 -102.01 -37.32 -59.73
N GLU A 269 -101.42 -38.10 -58.82
CA GLU A 269 -101.95 -39.41 -58.38
C GLU A 269 -103.34 -39.29 -57.77
N GLN A 270 -103.53 -38.38 -56.79
CA GLN A 270 -104.84 -38.11 -56.18
C GLN A 270 -105.87 -37.68 -57.22
N LYS A 271 -105.49 -36.83 -58.18
CA LYS A 271 -106.36 -36.43 -59.28
C LYS A 271 -106.75 -37.63 -60.13
N ALA A 272 -105.81 -38.52 -60.46
CA ALA A 272 -106.09 -39.73 -61.22
C ALA A 272 -107.04 -40.67 -60.48
N GLU A 273 -106.83 -40.89 -59.17
CA GLU A 273 -107.73 -41.66 -58.30
C GLU A 273 -109.14 -41.06 -58.27
N LEU A 274 -109.27 -39.76 -57.97
CA LEU A 274 -110.56 -39.07 -57.94
C LEU A 274 -111.27 -39.10 -59.30
N THR A 275 -110.52 -39.03 -60.40
CA THR A 275 -111.07 -39.15 -61.76
C THR A 275 -111.61 -40.56 -62.00
N ALA A 276 -110.88 -41.60 -61.60
CA ALA A 276 -111.33 -42.98 -61.70
C ALA A 276 -112.58 -43.23 -60.84
N VAL A 277 -112.60 -42.72 -59.61
CA VAL A 277 -113.76 -42.79 -58.70
C VAL A 277 -114.96 -42.06 -59.30
N ASN A 278 -114.79 -40.86 -59.86
CA ASN A 278 -115.87 -40.15 -60.56
C ASN A 278 -116.40 -40.94 -61.76
N MET A 279 -115.54 -41.57 -62.56
CA MET A 279 -115.97 -42.40 -63.68
C MET A 279 -116.77 -43.62 -63.20
N GLU A 280 -116.38 -44.24 -62.08
CA GLU A 280 -117.13 -45.35 -61.48
C GLU A 280 -118.48 -44.86 -60.96
N HIS A 281 -118.53 -43.76 -60.21
CA HIS A 281 -119.80 -43.16 -59.77
C HIS A 281 -120.69 -42.74 -60.93
N GLU A 282 -120.14 -42.20 -62.03
CA GLU A 282 -120.92 -41.93 -63.24
C GLU A 282 -121.51 -43.20 -63.85
N ARG A 283 -120.77 -44.32 -63.80
CA ARG A 283 -121.24 -45.63 -64.26
C ARG A 283 -122.32 -46.18 -63.35
N GLU A 284 -122.14 -46.10 -62.03
CA GLU A 284 -123.13 -46.47 -61.02
C GLU A 284 -124.41 -45.66 -61.18
N VAL A 285 -124.31 -44.34 -61.40
CA VAL A 285 -125.47 -43.48 -61.65
C VAL A 285 -126.19 -43.87 -62.94
N LYS A 286 -125.45 -44.20 -64.02
CA LYS A 286 -126.06 -44.68 -65.28
C LYS A 286 -126.76 -46.02 -65.08
N GLU A 287 -126.17 -46.94 -64.32
CA GLU A 287 -126.74 -48.25 -64.03
C GLU A 287 -127.97 -48.13 -63.12
N ALA A 288 -127.90 -47.34 -62.06
CA ALA A 288 -129.03 -47.02 -61.20
C ALA A 288 -130.18 -46.39 -62.01
N LYS A 289 -129.88 -45.47 -62.94
CA LYS A 289 -130.88 -44.92 -63.88
C LYS A 289 -131.48 -46.01 -64.79
N ARG A 290 -130.67 -46.94 -65.31
CA ARG A 290 -131.16 -48.08 -66.11
C ARG A 290 -132.04 -49.03 -65.30
N GLN A 291 -131.73 -49.27 -64.04
CA GLN A 291 -132.56 -50.08 -63.13
C GLN A 291 -133.83 -49.35 -62.68
N LEU A 292 -133.80 -48.00 -62.65
CA LEU A 292 -134.98 -47.19 -62.36
C LEU A 292 -136.01 -47.23 -63.50
N GLU A 293 -135.60 -47.36 -64.75
CA GLU A 293 -136.50 -47.45 -65.91
C GLU A 293 -137.49 -48.63 -65.89
N PRO A 294 -137.10 -49.89 -65.64
CA PRO A 294 -138.05 -50.99 -65.52
C PRO A 294 -138.92 -50.86 -64.27
N VAL A 295 -138.42 -50.25 -63.18
CA VAL A 295 -139.25 -49.97 -61.99
C VAL A 295 -140.30 -48.91 -62.33
N LYS A 296 -139.92 -47.82 -63.00
CA LYS A 296 -140.87 -46.82 -63.54
C LYS A 296 -141.86 -47.45 -64.50
N GLY A 297 -141.40 -48.31 -65.42
CA GLY A 297 -142.24 -49.06 -66.34
C GLY A 297 -143.26 -49.94 -65.61
N ARG A 298 -142.80 -50.71 -64.61
CA ARG A 298 -143.67 -51.50 -63.74
C ARG A 298 -144.66 -50.66 -62.95
N LEU A 299 -144.25 -49.46 -62.52
CA LEU A 299 -145.13 -48.54 -61.79
C LEU A 299 -146.25 -48.03 -62.73
N VAL A 300 -145.92 -47.70 -63.99
CA VAL A 300 -146.90 -47.34 -65.03
C VAL A 300 -147.80 -48.52 -65.38
N GLU A 301 -147.27 -49.74 -65.45
CA GLU A 301 -148.06 -50.96 -65.67
C GLU A 301 -149.01 -51.24 -64.50
N LEU A 302 -148.53 -51.17 -63.26
CA LEU A 302 -149.35 -51.29 -62.05
C LEU A 302 -150.41 -50.18 -61.96
N GLU A 303 -150.10 -48.95 -62.36
CA GLU A 303 -151.09 -47.87 -62.46
C GLU A 303 -152.15 -48.16 -63.54
N LYS A 304 -151.77 -48.78 -64.66
CA LYS A 304 -152.70 -49.21 -65.71
C LYS A 304 -153.55 -50.40 -65.24
N GLU A 305 -152.96 -51.41 -64.60
CA GLU A 305 -153.66 -52.55 -64.02
C GLU A 305 -154.64 -52.10 -62.95
N HIS A 306 -154.22 -51.19 -62.06
CA HIS A 306 -155.10 -50.58 -61.07
C HIS A 306 -156.28 -49.85 -61.74
N LYS A 307 -156.02 -49.08 -62.81
CA LYS A 307 -157.11 -48.43 -63.58
C LYS A 307 -158.03 -49.42 -64.27
N SER A 308 -157.51 -50.51 -64.84
CA SER A 308 -158.35 -51.54 -65.47
C SER A 308 -159.17 -52.33 -64.45
N LEU A 309 -158.58 -52.70 -63.30
CA LEU A 309 -159.32 -53.34 -62.21
C LEU A 309 -160.37 -52.41 -61.63
N PHE A 310 -160.06 -51.11 -61.51
CA PHE A 310 -161.03 -50.10 -61.09
C PHE A 310 -162.21 -50.01 -62.09
N ASN A 311 -161.92 -50.01 -63.40
CA ASN A 311 -162.96 -49.98 -64.44
C ASN A 311 -163.76 -51.29 -64.51
N GLU A 312 -163.12 -52.46 -64.39
CA GLU A 312 -163.81 -53.76 -64.34
C GLU A 312 -164.70 -53.87 -63.09
N GLN A 313 -164.23 -53.37 -61.94
CA GLN A 313 -165.04 -53.32 -60.73
C GLN A 313 -166.24 -52.38 -60.91
N GLN A 314 -166.07 -51.26 -61.61
CA GLN A 314 -167.15 -50.32 -61.94
C GLN A 314 -168.18 -50.94 -62.91
N GLU A 315 -167.73 -51.61 -63.97
CA GLU A 315 -168.62 -52.33 -64.91
C GLU A 315 -169.34 -53.50 -64.22
N HIS A 316 -168.67 -54.23 -63.33
CA HIS A 316 -169.30 -55.32 -62.57
C HIS A 316 -170.41 -54.79 -61.66
N VAL A 317 -170.19 -53.64 -61.01
CA VAL A 317 -171.19 -52.93 -60.19
C VAL A 317 -172.38 -52.48 -61.05
N GLU A 318 -172.14 -51.97 -62.26
CA GLU A 318 -173.21 -51.56 -63.19
C GLU A 318 -174.01 -52.76 -63.74
N GLN A 319 -173.35 -53.88 -64.07
CA GLN A 319 -174.03 -55.11 -64.50
C GLN A 319 -174.84 -55.76 -63.39
N THR A 320 -174.38 -55.73 -62.13
CA THR A 320 -175.18 -56.24 -61.00
C THR A 320 -176.41 -55.37 -60.73
N ASN A 321 -176.30 -54.05 -60.90
CA ASN A 321 -177.41 -53.11 -60.76
C ASN A 321 -178.43 -53.22 -61.92
N SER A 322 -177.99 -53.52 -63.15
CA SER A 322 -178.90 -53.73 -64.29
C SER A 322 -179.67 -55.06 -64.26
N LYS A 323 -179.07 -56.13 -63.69
CA LYS A 323 -179.75 -57.43 -63.50
C LYS A 323 -180.78 -57.37 -62.36
N LYS A 324 -180.51 -56.64 -61.28
CA LYS A 324 -181.48 -56.40 -60.20
C LYS A 324 -182.68 -55.56 -60.64
N THR A 325 -182.51 -54.60 -61.56
CA THR A 325 -183.61 -53.75 -62.04
C THR A 325 -184.53 -54.43 -63.07
N LYS A 326 -184.07 -55.45 -63.80
CA LYS A 326 -184.91 -56.24 -64.71
C LYS A 326 -185.70 -57.37 -64.03
N SER A 327 -185.29 -57.82 -62.85
CA SER A 327 -185.95 -58.95 -62.15
C SER A 327 -187.13 -58.55 -61.25
N ILE A 328 -187.49 -57.26 -61.13
CA ILE A 328 -188.60 -56.81 -60.26
C ILE A 328 -189.82 -56.28 -61.06
N ARG A 329 -189.75 -56.12 -62.39
CA ARG A 329 -190.89 -55.67 -63.22
C ARG A 329 -191.67 -56.80 -63.94
N GLY A 330 -191.55 -58.05 -63.49
CA GLY A 330 -192.19 -59.18 -64.16
C GLY A 330 -192.49 -60.36 -63.26
N PHE A 331 -193.13 -60.12 -62.11
CA PHE A 331 -193.95 -61.12 -61.43
C PHE A 331 -195.18 -60.41 -60.84
N ASN A 332 -196.32 -61.01 -61.12
CA ASN A 332 -197.70 -60.59 -60.88
C ASN A 332 -198.01 -60.09 -59.47
#